data_AF-A0A932VNL0-F1
#
_entry.id   AF-A0A932VNL0-F1
#
_cell.length_a   1.000
_cell.length_b   1.000
_cell.length_c   1.000
_cell.angle_alpha   90.00
_cell.angle_beta   90.00
_cell.angle_gamma   90.00
#
_symmetry.space_group_name_H-M   'P 1'
#
loop_
_entity.id
_entity.type
_entity.pdbx_description
1 polymer ?
#
loop_
_entity_poly.entity_id
_entity_poly.type
_entity_poly.pdbx_seq_one_letter_code
_entity_poly.pdbx_strand_id
1 'polypeptide(L)' 'MAKWNTKLRKARLDMELSLSQAVKLLNECHKIKMNRTQLGKIERGEIDCTVAKFKALCDIYCVEPNWILDWKE' A
#
# COMPACT_ATOMS: atom_id res chain seq x y z
N MET A 1 4.31 1.45 16.50
CA MET A 1 3.73 1.09 15.19
C MET A 1 4.22 2.10 14.17
N ALA A 2 4.69 1.64 13.00
CA ALA A 2 5.25 2.55 12.01
C ALA A 2 4.13 3.37 11.35
N LYS A 3 4.26 4.71 11.39
CA LYS A 3 3.23 5.65 10.92
C LYS A 3 2.89 5.48 9.43
N TRP A 4 3.82 4.96 8.62
CA TRP A 4 3.67 4.81 7.18
C TRP A 4 2.62 3.76 6.78
N ASN A 5 2.44 2.67 7.55
CA ASN A 5 1.45 1.64 7.24
C ASN A 5 0.01 2.21 7.30
N THR A 6 -0.24 3.08 8.28
CA THR A 6 -1.52 3.78 8.43
C THR A 6 -1.75 4.78 7.31
N LYS A 7 -0.73 5.54 6.90
CA LYS A 7 -0.80 6.44 5.74
C LYS A 7 -1.07 5.67 4.43
N LEU A 8 -0.45 4.50 4.27
CA LEU A 8 -0.69 3.62 3.11
C LEU A 8 -2.12 3.11 3.06
N ARG A 9 -2.66 2.68 4.21
CA ARG A 9 -4.08 2.31 4.32
C ARG A 9 -4.99 3.48 3.97
N LYS A 10 -4.68 4.68 4.47
CA LYS A 10 -5.45 5.89 4.19
C LYS A 10 -5.47 6.19 2.69
N ALA A 11 -4.31 6.17 2.02
CA ALA A 11 -4.21 6.39 0.58
C ALA A 11 -5.10 5.42 -0.22
N ARG A 12 -5.13 4.12 0.15
CA ARG A 12 -6.03 3.15 -0.47
C ARG A 12 -7.51 3.53 -0.29
N LEU A 13 -7.89 3.95 0.91
CA LEU A 13 -9.28 4.30 1.24
C LEU A 13 -9.71 5.60 0.56
N ASP A 14 -8.82 6.59 0.46
CA ASP A 14 -9.06 7.85 -0.24
C ASP A 14 -9.29 7.63 -1.75
N MET A 15 -8.69 6.57 -2.31
CA MET A 15 -8.93 6.09 -3.68
C MET A 15 -10.17 5.19 -3.80
N GLU A 16 -10.95 4.99 -2.72
CA GLU A 16 -12.12 4.12 -2.65
C GLU A 16 -11.85 2.66 -3.05
N LEU A 17 -10.60 2.21 -2.93
CA LEU A 17 -10.20 0.87 -3.32
C LEU A 17 -10.40 -0.13 -2.18
N SER A 18 -11.10 -1.23 -2.44
CA SER A 18 -11.05 -2.41 -1.56
C SER A 18 -9.67 -3.09 -1.61
N LEU A 19 -9.34 -3.90 -0.59
CA LEU A 19 -8.13 -4.73 -0.60
C LEU A 19 -8.06 -5.64 -1.83
N SER A 20 -9.20 -6.15 -2.29
CA SER A 20 -9.29 -7.00 -3.49
C SER A 20 -8.94 -6.23 -4.76
N GLN A 21 -9.44 -5.00 -4.91
CA GLN A 21 -9.16 -4.15 -6.05
C GLN A 21 -7.69 -3.70 -6.06
N ALA A 22 -7.15 -3.30 -4.91
CA ALA A 22 -5.74 -2.91 -4.79
C ALA A 22 -4.81 -4.06 -5.20
N VAL A 23 -5.07 -5.29 -4.72
CA VAL A 23 -4.30 -6.49 -5.13
C VAL A 23 -4.45 -6.79 -6.63
N LYS A 24 -5.65 -6.61 -7.20
CA LYS A 24 -5.89 -6.80 -8.62
C LYS A 24 -5.06 -5.81 -9.46
N LEU A 25 -5.12 -4.52 -9.12
CA LEU A 25 -4.34 -3.46 -9.78
C LEU A 25 -2.84 -3.70 -9.66
N LEU A 26 -2.37 -4.11 -8.48
CA LEU A 26 -0.96 -4.44 -8.24
C LEU A 26 -0.46 -5.54 -9.19
N ASN A 27 -1.29 -6.55 -9.45
CA ASN A 27 -0.99 -7.60 -10.40
C ASN A 27 -1.12 -7.15 -11.86
N GLU A 28 -2.09 -6.30 -12.19
CA GLU A 28 -2.32 -5.82 -13.55
C GLU A 28 -1.22 -4.85 -14.02
N CYS A 29 -0.91 -3.84 -13.19
CA CYS A 29 0.03 -2.76 -13.49
C CYS A 29 1.50 -3.17 -13.29
N HIS A 30 1.82 -3.89 -12.22
CA HIS A 30 3.22 -4.19 -11.85
C HIS A 30 3.60 -5.67 -11.92
N LYS A 31 2.68 -6.56 -12.28
CA LYS A 31 2.89 -8.03 -12.27
C LYS A 31 3.33 -8.57 -10.90
N ILE A 32 3.00 -7.85 -9.82
CA ILE A 32 3.33 -8.25 -8.47
C ILE A 32 2.19 -9.08 -7.90
N LYS A 33 2.49 -10.34 -7.60
CA LYS A 33 1.56 -11.23 -6.90
C LYS A 33 1.57 -10.94 -5.40
N MET A 34 0.39 -10.62 -4.87
CA MET A 34 0.13 -10.40 -3.45
C MET A 34 -1.27 -10.93 -3.15
N ASN A 35 -1.52 -11.43 -1.94
CA ASN A 35 -2.87 -11.78 -1.52
C ASN A 35 -3.48 -10.70 -0.60
N ARG A 36 -4.81 -10.70 -0.48
CA ARG A 36 -5.56 -9.69 0.27
C ARG A 36 -5.15 -9.65 1.74
N THR A 37 -4.93 -10.83 2.32
CA THR A 37 -4.49 -10.97 3.71
C THR A 37 -3.13 -10.33 3.92
N GLN A 38 -2.16 -10.56 3.03
CA GLN A 38 -0.84 -9.95 3.06
C GLN A 38 -0.93 -8.42 3.00
N LEU A 39 -1.69 -7.86 2.06
CA LEU A 39 -1.89 -6.41 1.98
C LEU A 39 -2.49 -5.86 3.28
N GLY A 40 -3.51 -6.52 3.84
CA GLY A 40 -4.10 -6.14 5.12
C GLY A 40 -3.11 -6.20 6.29
N LYS A 41 -2.24 -7.22 6.33
CA LYS A 41 -1.18 -7.33 7.34
C LYS A 41 -0.15 -6.21 7.20
N ILE A 42 0.22 -5.84 5.97
CA ILE A 42 1.09 -4.68 5.70
C ILE A 42 0.42 -3.40 6.20
N GLU A 43 -0.84 -3.15 5.86
CA GLU A 43 -1.55 -1.94 6.29
C GLU A 43 -1.75 -1.83 7.81
N ARG A 44 -1.72 -2.96 8.53
CA ARG A 44 -1.75 -2.98 10.01
C ARG A 44 -0.35 -2.95 10.64
N GLY A 45 0.72 -2.99 9.85
CA GLY A 45 2.10 -3.04 10.35
C GLY A 45 2.46 -4.36 11.02
N GLU A 46 1.73 -5.45 10.70
CA GLU A 46 2.01 -6.79 11.24
C GLU A 46 3.15 -7.49 10.50
N ILE A 47 3.35 -7.13 9.22
CA ILE A 47 4.45 -7.63 8.39
C ILE A 47 5.03 -6.49 7.56
N ASP A 48 6.32 -6.58 7.28
CA ASP A 48 6.99 -5.69 6.34
C ASP A 48 6.73 -6.10 4.88
N CYS A 49 6.97 -5.16 3.97
CA CYS A 49 6.95 -5.42 2.54
C CYS A 49 8.26 -4.98 1.89
N THR A 50 8.57 -5.54 0.73
CA THR A 50 9.78 -5.15 -0.01
C THR A 50 9.61 -3.74 -0.58
N VAL A 51 10.72 -3.03 -0.80
CA VAL A 51 10.72 -1.70 -1.42
C VAL A 51 9.98 -1.68 -2.76
N ALA A 52 10.12 -2.74 -3.56
CA ALA A 52 9.39 -2.88 -4.83
C ALA A 52 7.86 -2.93 -4.64
N LYS A 53 7.39 -3.69 -3.65
CA LYS A 53 5.96 -3.77 -3.31
C LYS A 53 5.44 -2.43 -2.78
N PHE A 54 6.22 -1.78 -1.93
CA PHE A 54 5.89 -0.46 -1.41
C PHE A 54 5.72 0.59 -2.52
N LYS A 55 6.70 0.69 -3.43
CA LYS A 55 6.64 1.62 -4.56
C LYS A 55 5.44 1.34 -5.48
N ALA A 56 5.17 0.08 -5.77
CA ALA A 56 4.03 -0.32 -6.58
C ALA A 56 2.68 0.00 -5.90
N LEU A 57 2.58 -0.13 -4.57
CA LEU A 57 1.39 0.29 -3.83
C LEU A 57 1.19 1.81 -3.90
N CYS A 58 2.25 2.60 -3.78
CA CYS A 58 2.17 4.06 -3.91
C CYS A 58 1.70 4.48 -5.30
N ASP A 59 2.21 3.81 -6.35
CA ASP A 59 1.84 4.07 -7.75
C ASP A 59 0.34 3.80 -8.00
N ILE A 60 -0.17 2.62 -7.61
CA ILE A 60 -1.60 2.31 -7.80
C ILE A 60 -2.54 3.18 -6.94
N TYR A 61 -2.04 3.78 -5.87
CA TYR A 61 -2.79 4.70 -5.02
C TYR A 61 -2.61 6.17 -5.46
N CYS A 62 -1.86 6.43 -6.53
CA CYS A 62 -1.57 7.78 -7.04
C CYS A 62 -0.99 8.72 -5.96
N VAL A 63 -0.14 8.19 -5.07
CA VAL A 63 0.51 8.96 -3.99
C VAL A 63 2.01 8.88 -4.09
N GLU A 64 2.69 9.96 -3.73
CA GLU A 64 4.15 9.96 -3.68
C GLU A 64 4.67 9.16 -2.48
N PRO A 65 5.71 8.32 -2.65
CA PRO A 65 6.33 7.57 -1.54
C PRO A 65 6.79 8.47 -0.39
N ASN A 66 7.25 9.69 -0.70
CA ASN A 66 7.70 10.65 0.29
C ASN A 66 6.55 11.09 1.22
N TRP A 67 5.33 11.25 0.70
CA TRP A 67 4.17 11.61 1.51
C TRP A 67 3.81 10.51 2.52
N ILE A 68 3.90 9.25 2.09
CA ILE A 68 3.67 8.07 2.94
C ILE A 68 4.75 7.97 4.03
N LEU A 69 6.00 8.26 3.68
CA LEU A 69 7.16 8.17 4.56
C LEU A 69 7.38 9.42 5.41
N ASP A 70 6.73 10.54 5.11
CA ASP A 70 6.91 11.78 5.88
C ASP A 70 6.41 11.59 7.31
N TRP A 71 7.21 12.06 8.26
CA TRP A 71 6.91 12.02 9.69
C TRP A 71 6.27 13.31 10.18
N LYS A 72 6.29 14.37 9.35
CA LYS A 72 5.55 15.60 9.60
C LYS A 72 4.07 15.32 9.31
N GLU A 73 3.27 15.54 10.35
CA GLU A 73 1.79 15.60 10.27
C GLU A 73 1.38 17.00 9.81
#